data_AF-A0A349JG93-F1
#
_entry.id   AF-A0A349JG93-F1
#
_cell.length_a   1.000
_cell.length_b   1.000
_cell.length_c   1.000
_cell.angle_alpha   90.00
_cell.angle_beta   90.00
_cell.angle_gamma   90.00
#
_symmetry.space_group_name_H-M   'P 1'
#
loop_
_entity.id
_entity.type
_entity.pdbx_description
1 polymer ?
#
loop_
_entity_poly.entity_id
_entity_poly.type
_entity_poly.pdbx_seq_one_letter_code
_entity_poly.pdbx_strand_id
1 'polypeptide(L)'
;MVYLSQNKTAQHPLSGPTVTAATLMSPATATGVCVTVHGHFYQPPRENPYLDAIERQASASPAHDWNERIYHECYRPNAFARILNDRGEVTGIVNNYEYLSFNIGPTLMSWLSRYDSVVY
;
A
#
# COMPACT_ATOMS: atom_id res chain seq x y z
N MET A 1 10.25 19.24 -1.84
CA MET A 1 9.33 20.31 -2.25
C MET A 1 8.47 19.76 -3.38
N VAL A 2 7.26 19.29 -3.07
CA VAL A 2 6.34 18.71 -4.06
C VAL A 2 5.43 19.84 -4.52
N TYR A 3 5.47 20.18 -5.82
CA TYR A 3 4.58 21.17 -6.41
C TYR A 3 3.25 20.49 -6.77
N LEU A 4 2.16 20.90 -6.12
CA LEU A 4 0.80 20.57 -6.52
C LEU A 4 0.28 21.68 -7.43
N SER A 5 0.27 21.43 -8.74
CA SER A 5 -0.34 22.34 -9.72
C SER A 5 -1.86 22.17 -9.69
N GLN A 6 -2.56 23.13 -9.07
CA GLN A 6 -4.01 23.29 -9.19
C GLN A 6 -4.33 24.07 -10.47
N ASN A 7 -5.09 23.49 -11.39
CA ASN A 7 -5.67 24.25 -12.51
C ASN A 7 -7.20 24.11 -12.54
N LYS A 8 -7.87 25.24 -12.32
CA LYS A 8 -9.33 25.41 -12.36
C LYS A 8 -9.72 26.19 -13.62
N THR A 9 -10.61 25.58 -14.42
CA THR A 9 -11.58 26.10 -15.41
C THR A 9 -11.16 27.11 -16.50
N ALA A 10 -11.29 26.73 -17.79
CA ALA A 10 -12.40 27.13 -18.70
C ALA A 10 -12.00 27.11 -20.20
N GLN A 11 -12.94 26.61 -21.03
CA GLN A 11 -13.19 26.88 -22.45
C GLN A 11 -12.25 26.32 -23.55
N HIS A 12 -12.85 25.49 -24.41
CA HIS A 12 -12.30 24.94 -25.66
C HIS A 12 -12.33 25.99 -26.78
N PRO A 13 -11.30 26.04 -27.64
CA PRO A 13 -11.52 25.91 -29.08
C PRO A 13 -10.77 24.72 -29.66
N LEU A 14 -11.20 24.28 -30.84
CA LEU A 14 -10.69 23.11 -31.55
C LEU A 14 -9.31 23.41 -32.15
N SER A 15 -8.27 22.75 -31.65
CA SER A 15 -6.99 22.53 -32.32
C SER A 15 -6.47 21.18 -31.81
N GLY A 16 -6.13 20.27 -32.73
CA GLY A 16 -5.74 18.90 -32.39
C GLY A 16 -4.58 18.89 -31.39
N PRO A 17 -4.48 17.87 -30.50
CA PRO A 17 -3.43 17.85 -29.50
C PRO A 17 -2.08 17.66 -30.22
N THR A 18 -1.30 18.73 -30.33
CA THR A 18 0.14 18.60 -30.50
C THR A 18 0.65 17.99 -29.20
N VAL A 19 0.92 16.69 -29.23
CA VAL A 19 1.61 16.00 -28.14
C VAL A 19 3.06 16.48 -28.17
N THR A 20 3.32 17.61 -27.50
CA THR A 20 4.68 17.99 -27.15
C THR A 20 5.14 16.96 -26.13
N ALA A 21 6.00 16.02 -26.56
CA ALA A 21 6.69 15.13 -25.64
C ALA A 21 7.38 16.02 -24.60
N ALA A 22 6.90 15.97 -23.34
CA ALA A 22 7.57 16.64 -22.26
C ALA A 22 8.99 16.06 -22.20
N THR A 23 9.99 16.88 -22.50
CA THR A 23 11.39 16.56 -22.23
C THR A 23 11.47 16.22 -20.75
N LEU A 24 11.50 14.92 -20.43
CA LEU A 24 11.76 14.46 -19.09
C LEU A 24 13.14 15.00 -18.73
N MET A 25 13.18 15.99 -17.83
CA MET A 25 14.43 16.41 -17.22
C MET A 25 15.09 15.15 -16.67
N SER A 26 16.34 14.89 -17.10
CA SER A 26 17.14 13.84 -16.48
C SER A 26 17.06 14.02 -14.96
N PRO A 27 16.67 12.99 -14.19
CA PRO A 27 16.63 13.12 -12.74
C PRO A 27 18.03 13.54 -12.29
N ALA A 28 18.12 14.65 -11.57
CA ALA A 28 19.37 15.08 -10.98
C ALA A 28 19.94 13.91 -10.18
N THR A 29 21.18 13.50 -10.47
CA THR A 29 21.81 12.37 -9.80
C THR A 29 21.80 12.63 -8.30
N ALA A 30 21.11 11.77 -7.54
CA ALA A 30 21.02 11.90 -6.10
C ALA A 30 22.43 11.86 -5.49
N THR A 31 22.82 12.93 -4.79
CA THR A 31 24.07 12.97 -4.03
C THR A 31 23.78 12.48 -2.61
N GLY A 32 24.24 11.28 -2.24
CA GLY A 32 24.04 10.72 -0.89
C GLY A 32 23.83 9.20 -0.87
N VAL A 33 23.42 8.67 0.27
CA VAL A 33 23.07 7.24 0.43
C VAL A 33 21.66 7.02 -0.11
N CYS A 34 21.55 6.13 -1.09
CA CYS A 34 20.26 5.68 -1.61
C CYS A 34 19.85 4.40 -0.88
N VAL A 35 18.62 4.36 -0.36
CA VAL A 35 18.03 3.18 0.28
C VAL A 35 16.82 2.75 -0.54
N THR A 36 16.74 1.46 -0.84
CA THR A 36 15.58 0.84 -1.49
C THR A 36 14.92 -0.13 -0.51
N VAL A 37 13.60 -0.05 -0.41
CA VAL A 37 12.79 -1.01 0.34
C VAL A 37 11.86 -1.71 -0.66
N HIS A 38 11.91 -3.04 -0.68
CA HIS A 38 10.97 -3.87 -1.43
C HIS A 38 10.24 -4.83 -0.48
N GLY A 39 8.91 -4.78 -0.48
CA GLY A 39 8.08 -5.66 0.35
C GLY A 39 7.56 -6.87 -0.43
N HIS A 40 7.79 -8.06 0.10
CA HIS A 40 7.17 -9.30 -0.40
C HIS A 40 6.12 -9.78 0.61
N PHE A 41 4.85 -9.72 0.24
CA PHE A 41 3.74 -10.06 1.13
C PHE A 41 3.06 -11.34 0.68
N TYR A 42 3.10 -12.37 1.51
CA TYR A 42 2.53 -13.67 1.19
C TYR A 42 2.00 -14.38 2.44
N GLN A 43 0.88 -15.09 2.26
CA GLN A 43 0.33 -16.03 3.23
C GLN A 43 -0.01 -17.33 2.48
N PRO A 44 0.52 -18.49 2.90
CA PRO A 44 0.08 -19.75 2.33
C PRO A 44 -1.41 -20.01 2.65
N PRO A 45 -2.09 -20.85 1.83
CA PRO A 45 -3.43 -21.34 2.18
C PRO A 45 -3.43 -21.96 3.58
N ARG A 46 -4.45 -21.64 4.38
CA ARG A 46 -4.62 -22.15 5.76
C ARG A 46 -6.01 -22.72 5.99
N GLU A 47 -6.87 -22.62 4.99
CA GLU A 47 -8.22 -23.16 4.99
C GLU A 47 -8.18 -24.69 5.07
N ASN A 48 -9.04 -25.25 5.91
CA ASN A 48 -9.30 -26.68 5.91
C ASN A 48 -10.07 -27.03 4.63
N PRO A 49 -9.59 -27.96 3.78
CA PRO A 49 -10.19 -28.23 2.47
C PRO A 49 -11.61 -28.83 2.55
N TYR A 50 -12.02 -29.32 3.71
CA TYR A 50 -13.38 -29.84 3.93
C TYR A 50 -14.35 -28.77 4.44
N LEU A 51 -13.83 -27.74 5.11
CA LEU A 51 -14.64 -26.70 5.75
C LEU A 51 -14.65 -25.39 4.95
N ASP A 52 -13.70 -25.23 4.03
CA ASP A 52 -13.42 -23.98 3.31
C ASP A 52 -13.25 -22.77 4.26
N ALA A 53 -12.70 -23.05 5.44
CA ALA A 53 -12.53 -22.08 6.52
C ALA A 53 -11.20 -22.32 7.23
N ILE A 54 -10.58 -21.26 7.71
CA ILE A 54 -9.40 -21.35 8.58
C ILE A 54 -9.90 -21.71 9.96
N GLU A 55 -9.33 -22.76 10.56
CA GLU A 55 -9.65 -23.14 11.94
C GLU A 55 -8.94 -22.23 12.94
N ARG A 56 -9.43 -22.16 14.18
CA ARG A 56 -8.79 -21.35 15.22
C ARG A 56 -7.37 -21.83 15.49
N GLN A 57 -6.42 -20.90 15.49
CA GLN A 57 -5.01 -21.18 15.76
C GLN A 57 -4.59 -20.53 17.08
N ALA A 58 -4.46 -21.33 18.15
CA ALA A 58 -4.24 -20.83 19.51
C ALA A 58 -3.00 -19.90 19.63
N SER A 59 -1.95 -20.14 18.85
CA SER A 59 -0.74 -19.31 18.83
C SER A 59 -0.92 -17.92 18.20
N ALA A 60 -2.02 -17.69 17.48
CA ALA A 60 -2.38 -16.40 16.92
C ALA A 60 -3.16 -15.50 17.91
N SER A 61 -3.41 -15.98 19.13
CA SER A 61 -4.11 -15.21 20.16
C SER A 61 -3.52 -13.79 20.33
N PRO A 62 -4.37 -12.75 20.44
CA PRO A 62 -5.82 -12.81 20.62
C PRO A 62 -6.64 -12.99 19.33
N ALA A 63 -6.02 -12.98 18.15
CA ALA A 63 -6.72 -13.16 16.88
C ALA A 63 -7.28 -14.59 16.73
N HIS A 64 -8.24 -14.78 15.82
CA HIS A 64 -8.78 -16.10 15.52
C HIS A 64 -7.71 -17.03 14.94
N ASP A 65 -6.92 -16.50 14.00
CA ASP A 65 -5.88 -17.21 13.29
C ASP A 65 -4.74 -16.27 12.83
N TRP A 66 -3.70 -16.85 12.23
CA TRP A 66 -2.52 -16.09 11.79
C TRP A 66 -2.79 -15.15 10.61
N ASN A 67 -3.80 -15.38 9.76
CA ASN A 67 -4.15 -14.43 8.70
C ASN A 67 -4.63 -13.12 9.35
N GLU A 68 -5.56 -13.21 10.29
CA GLU A 68 -6.08 -12.05 11.01
C GLU A 68 -5.01 -11.33 11.82
N ARG A 69 -4.18 -12.06 12.57
CA ARG A 69 -3.13 -11.45 13.39
C ARG A 69 -2.16 -10.62 12.54
N ILE A 70 -1.67 -11.21 11.46
CA ILE A 70 -0.71 -10.54 10.56
C ILE A 70 -1.41 -9.39 9.82
N TYR A 71 -2.69 -9.51 9.47
CA TYR A 71 -3.45 -8.37 8.93
C TYR A 71 -3.43 -7.17 9.89
N HIS A 72 -3.71 -7.39 11.19
CA HIS A 72 -3.73 -6.33 12.19
C HIS A 72 -2.34 -5.77 12.49
N GLU A 73 -1.30 -6.60 12.43
CA GLU A 73 0.08 -6.21 12.77
C GLU A 73 0.87 -5.68 11.55
N CYS A 74 0.47 -6.00 10.32
CA CYS A 74 1.27 -5.70 9.11
C CYS A 74 0.44 -5.08 7.99
N TYR A 75 -0.54 -5.77 7.41
CA TYR A 75 -1.18 -5.32 6.16
C TYR A 75 -1.98 -4.04 6.36
N ARG A 76 -2.82 -4.02 7.39
CA ARG A 76 -3.62 -2.85 7.71
C ARG A 76 -2.76 -1.66 8.17
N PRO A 77 -1.74 -1.82 9.03
CA PRO A 77 -0.82 -0.74 9.34
C PRO A 77 0.00 -0.22 8.16
N ASN A 78 0.28 -1.03 7.14
CA ASN A 78 0.92 -0.52 5.92
C ASN A 78 -0.05 0.30 5.07
N ALA A 79 -1.31 -0.12 4.94
CA ALA A 79 -2.32 0.67 4.24
C ALA A 79 -2.66 1.99 4.94
N PHE A 80 -2.50 2.04 6.27
CA PHE A 80 -2.83 3.20 7.12
C PHE A 80 -1.71 3.51 8.13
N ALA A 81 -0.50 3.71 7.63
CA ALA A 81 0.69 3.95 8.43
C ALA A 81 0.64 5.31 9.12
N ARG A 82 0.83 5.34 10.44
CA ARG A 82 0.84 6.57 11.23
C ARG A 82 2.22 7.21 11.20
N ILE A 83 2.29 8.48 10.83
CA ILE A 83 3.48 9.31 10.98
C ILE A 83 3.40 9.96 12.35
N LEU A 84 4.48 9.83 13.14
CA LEU A 84 4.58 10.37 14.49
C LEU A 84 5.57 11.53 14.52
N ASN A 85 5.34 12.53 15.37
CA ASN A 85 6.35 13.53 15.72
C ASN A 85 7.26 13.03 16.86
N ASP A 86 8.22 13.87 17.27
CA ASP A 86 9.19 13.58 18.35
C ASP A 86 8.55 13.37 19.73
N ARG A 87 7.26 13.68 19.89
CA ARG A 87 6.48 13.47 21.11
C ARG A 87 5.59 12.21 21.03
N GLY A 88 5.64 11.47 19.92
CA GLY A 88 4.82 10.29 19.68
C GLY A 88 3.38 10.60 19.27
N GLU A 89 3.07 11.84 18.90
CA GLU A 89 1.73 12.25 18.47
C GLU A 89 1.57 12.01 16.97
N VAL A 90 0.36 11.58 16.55
CA VAL A 90 0.06 11.32 15.13
C VAL A 90 -0.05 12.64 14.38
N THR A 91 0.83 12.85 13.40
CA THR A 91 0.81 14.02 12.51
C THR A 91 0.24 13.72 11.13
N GLY A 92 0.10 12.44 10.78
CA GLY A 92 -0.49 12.00 9.52
C GLY A 92 -0.74 10.50 9.47
N ILE A 93 -1.56 10.10 8.51
CA ILE A 93 -1.78 8.70 8.15
C ILE A 93 -1.57 8.59 6.64
N VAL A 94 -0.71 7.67 6.21
CA VAL A 94 -0.34 7.47 4.80
C VAL A 94 -0.46 6.02 4.41
N ASN A 95 -0.63 5.77 3.11
CA ASN A 95 -0.53 4.43 2.55
C ASN A 95 0.93 4.12 2.23
N ASN A 96 1.58 3.29 3.03
CA ASN A 96 3.00 2.94 2.87
C ASN A 96 3.27 2.24 1.53
N TYR A 97 2.28 1.55 0.96
CA TYR A 97 2.40 0.89 -0.34
C TYR A 97 2.64 1.87 -1.50
N GLU A 98 2.30 3.15 -1.35
CA GLU A 98 2.59 4.18 -2.37
C GLU A 98 4.06 4.59 -2.40
N TYR A 99 4.84 4.24 -1.36
CA TYR A 99 6.22 4.71 -1.15
C TYR A 99 7.26 3.60 -1.20
N LEU A 100 6.85 2.34 -1.40
CA LEU A 100 7.75 1.20 -1.51
C LEU A 100 7.43 0.37 -2.76
N SER A 101 8.44 -0.32 -3.29
CA SER A 101 8.21 -1.34 -4.30
C SER A 101 7.66 -2.59 -3.61
N PHE A 102 6.66 -3.27 -4.18
CA PHE A 102 6.16 -4.50 -3.58
C PHE A 102 5.59 -5.50 -4.57
N ASN A 103 5.37 -6.71 -4.08
CA ASN A 103 4.50 -7.69 -4.69
C ASN A 103 3.68 -8.41 -3.61
N ILE A 104 2.49 -8.88 -3.98
CA ILE A 104 1.55 -9.58 -3.09
C ILE A 104 1.13 -10.89 -3.74
N GLY A 105 1.21 -11.99 -3.00
CA GLY A 105 0.78 -13.30 -3.50
C GLY A 105 -0.75 -13.41 -3.66
N PRO A 106 -1.23 -14.25 -4.60
CA PRO A 106 -2.65 -14.33 -4.96
C PRO A 106 -3.54 -14.82 -3.81
N THR A 107 -3.04 -15.73 -2.97
CA THR A 107 -3.77 -16.25 -1.81
C THR A 107 -4.09 -15.14 -0.80
N LEU A 108 -3.11 -14.27 -0.53
CA LEU A 108 -3.31 -13.12 0.34
C LEU A 108 -4.28 -12.11 -0.28
N MET A 109 -4.15 -11.81 -1.58
CA MET A 109 -5.09 -10.89 -2.25
C MET A 109 -6.54 -11.40 -2.23
N SER A 110 -6.75 -12.69 -2.50
CA SER A 110 -8.08 -13.32 -2.42
C SER A 110 -8.65 -13.37 -1.00
N TRP A 111 -7.79 -13.42 0.02
CA TRP A 111 -8.22 -13.34 1.40
C TRP A 111 -8.58 -11.90 1.79
N LEU A 112 -7.73 -10.92 1.45
CA LEU A 112 -7.96 -9.50 1.73
C LEU A 112 -9.24 -8.97 1.08
N SER A 113 -9.52 -9.34 -0.18
CA SER A 113 -10.73 -8.89 -0.89
C SER A 113 -12.03 -9.31 -0.19
N ARG A 114 -12.02 -10.44 0.53
CA ARG A 114 -13.15 -10.94 1.32
C ARG A 114 -13.16 -10.37 2.73
N TYR A 115 -11.99 -10.18 3.34
CA TYR A 115 -11.86 -9.80 4.75
C TYR A 115 -11.99 -8.29 4.97
N ASP A 116 -11.34 -7.46 4.15
CA ASP A 116 -11.42 -6.00 4.24
C ASP A 116 -11.19 -5.34 2.88
N SER A 117 -12.28 -4.96 2.22
CA SER A 117 -12.27 -4.27 0.92
C SER A 117 -11.66 -2.87 0.95
N VAL A 118 -11.47 -2.27 2.13
CA VAL A 118 -10.84 -0.95 2.26
C VAL A 118 -9.32 -1.07 2.24
N VAL A 119 -8.77 -2.22 2.64
CA VAL A 119 -7.33 -2.53 2.55
C VAL A 119 -6.96 -3.15 1.20
N TYR A 120 -7.86 -3.94 0.60
CA TYR A 120 -7.68 -4.54 -0.73
C TYR A 120 -7.63 -3.47 -1.85
#